data_AF-A0A645JA17-F1
#
_entry.id   AF-A0A645JA17-F1
#
_cell.length_a   1.000
_cell.length_b   1.000
_cell.length_c   1.000
_cell.angle_alpha   90.00
_cell.angle_beta   90.00
_cell.angle_gamma   90.00
#
_symmetry.space_group_name_H-M   'P 1'
#
loop_
_entity.id
_entity.type
_entity.pdbx_description
1 polymer ?
#
loop_
_entity_poly.entity_id
_entity_poly.type
_entity_poly.pdbx_seq_one_letter_code
_entity_poly.pdbx_strand_id
1 'polypeptide(L)'
;MQVQAETDKRVAANMSFADGLIKGGRWPSGHRELLVTTLNHLSAPVEGQCISFGDGDAAKPLHEALRAGLQELPALVSFGDVATKSAAAGTTAAKTDRQIADEAVAWKNSQAEKGRHVSFTDAVNHITAEATTSVSQAKE
;
A
#
# COMPACT_ATOMS: atom_id res chain seq x y z
N MET A 1 -29.13 30.97 -8.65
CA MET A 1 -28.85 30.08 -7.50
C MET A 1 -28.64 28.62 -7.92
N GLN A 2 -29.34 28.08 -8.94
CA GLN A 2 -29.22 26.68 -9.37
C GLN A 2 -27.84 26.27 -9.92
N VAL A 3 -27.16 27.13 -10.68
CA VAL A 3 -25.83 26.85 -11.26
C VAL A 3 -24.74 26.68 -10.18
N GLN A 4 -24.83 27.44 -9.09
CA GLN A 4 -23.89 27.34 -7.97
C GLN A 4 -24.11 26.04 -7.20
N ALA A 5 -25.36 25.70 -6.88
CA ALA A 5 -25.69 24.46 -6.18
C ALA A 5 -25.23 23.21 -6.95
N GLU A 6 -25.39 23.20 -8.27
CA GLU A 6 -24.93 22.09 -9.12
C GLU A 6 -23.40 22.03 -9.19
N THR A 7 -22.73 23.18 -9.20
CA THR A 7 -21.26 23.26 -9.14
C THR A 7 -20.74 22.72 -7.81
N ASP A 8 -21.33 23.13 -6.69
CA ASP A 8 -20.95 22.68 -5.35
C ASP A 8 -21.14 21.16 -5.21
N LYS A 9 -22.25 20.63 -5.73
CA LYS A 9 -22.53 19.19 -5.76
C LYS A 9 -21.46 18.42 -6.55
N ARG A 10 -21.07 18.93 -7.72
CA ARG A 10 -20.03 18.32 -8.56
C ARG A 10 -18.67 18.34 -7.88
N VAL A 11 -18.32 19.47 -7.26
CA VAL A 11 -17.08 19.62 -6.48
C VAL A 11 -17.04 18.64 -5.31
N ALA A 12 -18.13 18.54 -4.54
CA ALA A 12 -18.24 17.60 -3.43
C ALA A 12 -18.12 16.12 -3.87
N ALA A 13 -18.72 15.78 -5.02
CA ALA A 13 -18.59 14.45 -5.60
C ALA A 13 -17.14 14.14 -6.03
N ASN A 14 -16.44 15.10 -6.64
CA ASN A 14 -15.03 14.95 -7.02
C ASN A 14 -14.11 14.78 -5.79
N MET A 15 -14.34 15.56 -4.73
CA MET A 15 -13.62 15.42 -3.46
C MET A 15 -13.83 14.02 -2.87
N SER A 16 -15.08 13.58 -2.76
CA SER A 16 -15.43 12.26 -2.21
C SER A 16 -14.82 11.12 -3.03
N PHE A 17 -14.79 11.26 -4.35
CA PHE A 17 -14.16 10.30 -5.25
C PHE A 17 -12.65 10.20 -5.02
N ALA A 18 -11.95 11.35 -4.96
CA ALA A 18 -10.51 11.38 -4.68
C ALA A 18 -10.18 10.76 -3.32
N ASP A 19 -10.99 11.05 -2.29
CA ASP A 19 -10.85 10.44 -0.96
C ASP A 19 -11.03 8.92 -1.00
N GLY A 20 -11.97 8.42 -1.81
CA GLY A 20 -12.18 6.99 -2.02
C GLY A 20 -10.96 6.31 -2.63
N LEU A 21 -10.33 6.92 -3.64
CA LEU A 21 -9.13 6.37 -4.27
C LEU A 21 -7.92 6.35 -3.32
N ILE A 22 -7.74 7.41 -2.53
CA ILE A 22 -6.66 7.48 -1.53
C ILE A 22 -6.86 6.43 -0.44
N LYS A 23 -8.10 6.29 0.08
CA LYS A 23 -8.43 5.25 1.07
C LYS A 23 -8.24 3.85 0.51
N GLY A 24 -8.54 3.64 -0.77
CA GLY A 24 -8.30 2.38 -1.47
C GLY A 24 -6.83 2.11 -1.79
N GLY A 25 -5.91 3.02 -1.42
CA GLY A 25 -4.49 2.92 -1.75
C GLY A 25 -4.22 3.05 -3.25
N ARG A 26 -5.18 3.50 -4.06
CA ARG A 26 -5.10 3.63 -5.53
C ARG A 26 -4.63 5.01 -5.99
N TRP A 27 -4.47 5.93 -5.05
CA TRP A 27 -3.93 7.26 -5.32
C TRP A 27 -3.07 7.74 -4.16
N PRO A 28 -1.92 8.39 -4.42
CA PRO A 28 -1.10 8.99 -3.38
C PRO A 28 -1.81 10.16 -2.70
N SER A 29 -1.80 10.16 -1.36
CA SER A 29 -2.46 11.20 -0.55
C SER A 29 -1.92 12.61 -0.80
N GLY A 30 -0.61 12.74 -1.08
CA GLY A 30 0.05 14.02 -1.37
C GLY A 30 -0.42 14.71 -2.65
N HIS A 31 -1.13 14.01 -3.54
CA HIS A 31 -1.62 14.54 -4.80
C HIS A 31 -3.15 14.60 -4.86
N ARG A 32 -3.81 14.66 -3.70
CA ARG A 32 -5.27 14.79 -3.60
C ARG A 32 -5.80 16.01 -4.34
N GLU A 33 -5.27 17.20 -4.04
CA GLU A 33 -5.78 18.45 -4.62
C GLU A 33 -5.58 18.53 -6.13
N LEU A 34 -4.47 18.00 -6.63
CA LEU A 34 -4.23 17.87 -8.06
C LEU A 34 -5.36 17.09 -8.73
N LEU A 35 -5.68 15.90 -8.20
CA LEU A 35 -6.74 15.06 -8.74
C LEU A 35 -8.12 15.75 -8.69
N VAL A 36 -8.47 16.35 -7.56
CA VAL A 36 -9.74 17.07 -7.39
C VAL A 36 -9.84 18.22 -8.39
N THR A 37 -8.78 19.02 -8.54
CA THR A 37 -8.73 20.17 -9.45
C THR A 37 -8.88 19.73 -10.90
N THR A 38 -8.16 18.69 -11.32
CA THR A 38 -8.28 18.11 -12.67
C THR A 38 -9.69 17.62 -12.94
N LEU A 39 -10.29 16.86 -12.02
CA LEU A 39 -11.66 16.37 -12.20
C LEU A 39 -12.69 17.50 -12.21
N ASN A 40 -12.51 18.54 -11.38
CA ASN A 40 -13.36 19.73 -11.40
C ASN A 40 -13.28 20.45 -12.74
N HIS A 41 -12.09 20.58 -13.32
CA HIS A 41 -11.90 21.22 -14.62
C HIS A 41 -12.52 20.40 -15.75
N LEU A 42 -12.29 19.09 -15.79
CA LEU A 42 -12.81 18.20 -16.83
C LEU A 42 -14.34 17.98 -16.77
N SER A 43 -14.94 18.22 -15.61
CA SER A 43 -16.38 18.10 -15.40
C SER A 43 -17.11 19.45 -15.46
N ALA A 44 -16.37 20.56 -15.60
CA ALA A 44 -16.95 21.86 -15.89
C ALA A 44 -17.24 21.96 -17.40
N PRO A 45 -18.48 22.28 -17.80
CA PRO A 45 -18.80 22.50 -19.21
C PRO A 45 -18.06 23.75 -19.72
N VAL A 46 -17.37 23.63 -20.85
CA VAL A 46 -16.76 24.75 -21.58
C VAL A 46 -17.69 25.08 -22.74
N GLU A 47 -18.21 26.30 -22.79
CA GLU A 47 -19.15 26.75 -23.84
C GLU A 47 -20.39 25.84 -24.01
N GLY A 48 -20.83 25.20 -22.92
CA GLY A 48 -21.98 24.28 -22.94
C GLY A 48 -21.66 22.85 -23.41
N GLN A 49 -20.39 22.53 -23.68
CA GLN A 49 -19.96 21.19 -24.05
C GLN A 49 -18.94 20.63 -23.06
N CYS A 50 -19.06 19.32 -22.77
CA CYS A 50 -18.05 18.55 -22.07
C CYS A 50 -17.17 17.84 -23.10
N ILE A 51 -15.88 17.74 -22.83
CA ILE A 51 -14.96 16.95 -23.66
C ILE A 51 -15.43 15.49 -23.62
N SER A 52 -15.66 14.90 -24.79
CA SER A 52 -16.10 13.51 -24.92
C SER A 52 -14.92 12.58 -25.18
N PHE A 53 -15.00 11.36 -24.65
CA PHE A 53 -14.02 10.28 -24.83
C PHE A 53 -14.71 9.06 -25.44
N GLY A 54 -14.13 8.52 -26.52
CA GLY A 54 -14.72 7.44 -27.32
C GLY A 54 -15.33 7.95 -28.63
N ASP A 55 -15.81 7.02 -29.45
CA ASP A 55 -16.45 7.30 -30.73
C ASP A 55 -17.84 6.66 -30.79
N GLY A 56 -18.73 7.23 -31.60
CA GLY A 56 -20.11 6.77 -31.77
C GLY A 56 -20.91 6.65 -30.47
N ASP A 57 -21.70 5.58 -30.36
CA ASP A 57 -22.60 5.33 -29.22
C ASP A 57 -21.87 5.03 -27.90
N ALA A 58 -20.56 4.77 -27.93
CA ALA A 58 -19.75 4.51 -26.75
C ALA A 58 -19.14 5.79 -26.14
N ALA A 59 -19.35 6.96 -26.77
CA ALA A 59 -18.80 8.22 -26.31
C ALA A 59 -19.38 8.62 -24.95
N LYS A 60 -18.50 8.97 -24.01
CA LYS A 60 -18.86 9.39 -22.65
C LYS A 60 -18.12 10.67 -22.30
N PRO A 61 -18.63 11.50 -21.37
CA PRO A 61 -17.86 12.61 -20.84
C PRO A 61 -16.51 12.15 -20.30
N LEU A 62 -15.42 12.82 -20.68
CA LEU A 62 -14.04 12.43 -20.37
C LEU A 62 -13.81 12.25 -18.87
N HIS A 63 -14.43 13.09 -18.03
CA HIS A 63 -14.32 12.96 -16.58
C HIS A 63 -14.94 11.67 -16.05
N GLU A 64 -16.02 11.14 -16.66
CA GLU A 64 -16.62 9.86 -16.28
C GLU A 64 -15.74 8.69 -16.71
N ALA A 65 -15.23 8.73 -17.95
CA ALA A 65 -14.31 7.72 -18.46
C ALA A 65 -13.03 7.64 -17.62
N LEU A 66 -12.47 8.79 -17.25
CA LEU A 66 -11.28 8.88 -16.40
C LEU A 66 -11.55 8.31 -14.99
N ARG A 67 -12.71 8.63 -14.38
CA ARG A 67 -13.07 8.07 -13.07
C ARG A 67 -13.18 6.55 -13.12
N ALA A 68 -13.81 5.99 -14.15
CA ALA A 68 -13.92 4.55 -14.32
C ALA A 68 -12.54 3.88 -14.42
N GLY A 69 -11.65 4.42 -15.26
CA GLY A 69 -10.28 3.90 -15.38
C GLY A 69 -9.49 3.98 -14.07
N LEU A 70 -9.59 5.09 -13.33
CA LEU A 70 -8.93 5.23 -12.02
C LEU A 70 -9.48 4.25 -10.97
N GLN A 71 -10.75 3.87 -11.06
CA GLN A 71 -11.36 2.85 -10.19
C GLN A 71 -10.94 1.43 -10.52
N GLU A 72 -10.40 1.18 -11.71
CA GLU A 72 -9.89 -0.13 -12.11
C GLU A 72 -8.42 -0.33 -11.73
N LEU A 73 -7.70 0.75 -11.45
CA LEU A 73 -6.28 0.67 -11.07
C LEU A 73 -6.09 -0.18 -9.80
N PRO A 74 -5.11 -1.10 -9.78
CA PRO A 74 -4.76 -1.81 -8.56
C PRO A 74 -4.27 -0.83 -7.47
N ALA A 75 -4.27 -1.27 -6.22
CA ALA A 75 -3.64 -0.49 -5.15
C ALA A 75 -2.16 -0.25 -5.48
N LEU A 76 -1.68 0.97 -5.22
CA LEU A 76 -0.27 1.30 -5.34
C LEU A 76 0.52 0.40 -4.40
N VAL A 77 1.53 -0.26 -4.95
CA VAL A 77 2.52 -0.99 -4.14
C VAL A 77 3.36 0.06 -3.40
N SER A 78 3.24 0.10 -2.08
CA SER A 78 4.16 0.84 -1.25
C SER A 78 5.44 0.01 -1.12
N PHE A 79 6.48 0.42 -1.83
CA PHE A 79 7.83 -0.06 -1.58
C PHE A 79 8.34 0.68 -0.34
N GLY A 80 7.94 0.18 0.83
CA GLY A 80 8.61 0.51 2.07
C GLY A 80 9.98 -0.14 2.02
N ASP A 81 11.02 0.68 1.87
CA ASP A 81 12.39 0.25 2.06
C ASP A 81 12.45 -0.55 3.38
N VAL A 82 12.96 -1.78 3.35
CA VAL A 82 13.24 -2.58 4.56
C VAL A 82 14.49 -2.01 5.22
N ALA A 83 14.55 -0.69 5.36
CA ALA A 83 15.57 0.02 6.10
C ALA A 83 15.20 -0.12 7.58
N THR A 84 15.76 -1.18 8.17
CA THR A 84 15.78 -1.47 9.60
C THR A 84 15.95 -0.21 10.45
N LYS A 85 14.87 0.27 11.06
CA LYS A 85 14.96 0.88 12.39
C LYS A 85 13.67 0.87 13.20
N SER A 86 12.52 0.88 12.54
CA SER A 86 11.25 0.80 13.26
C SER A 86 10.31 -0.13 12.53
N ALA A 87 10.08 -1.29 13.13
CA ALA A 87 8.99 -2.19 12.81
C ALA A 87 7.72 -1.38 12.49
N ALA A 88 7.27 -1.47 11.24
CA ALA A 88 5.91 -1.10 10.89
C ALA A 88 5.00 -2.03 11.69
N ALA A 89 4.31 -1.44 12.67
CA ALA A 89 3.38 -2.12 13.55
C ALA A 89 2.39 -2.97 12.73
N GLY A 90 2.45 -4.30 12.88
CA GLY A 90 1.40 -5.18 12.39
C GLY A 90 1.84 -6.56 11.91
N THR A 91 3.08 -6.73 11.49
CA THR A 91 3.59 -8.06 11.11
C THR A 91 4.57 -8.50 12.19
N THR A 92 4.32 -9.66 12.81
CA THR A 92 5.28 -10.34 13.71
C THR A 92 6.67 -10.23 13.09
N ALA A 93 7.51 -9.38 13.68
CA ALA A 93 8.78 -9.01 13.07
C ALA A 93 9.64 -10.26 12.94
N ALA A 94 9.74 -10.79 11.72
CA ALA A 94 10.69 -11.83 11.41
C ALA A 94 12.09 -11.30 11.79
N LYS A 95 12.87 -12.14 12.49
CA LYS A 95 14.24 -11.79 12.85
C LYS A 95 15.01 -11.44 11.58
N THR A 96 15.81 -10.37 11.65
CA THR A 96 16.69 -9.98 10.54
C THR A 96 17.82 -11.01 10.37
N ASP A 97 18.40 -11.06 9.17
CA ASP A 97 19.54 -11.94 8.86
C ASP A 97 20.70 -11.78 9.86
N ARG A 98 20.97 -10.54 10.28
CA ARG A 98 22.00 -10.24 11.28
C ARG A 98 21.68 -10.85 12.64
N GLN A 99 20.43 -10.72 13.10
CA GLN A 99 20.00 -11.30 14.37
C GLN A 99 20.07 -12.83 14.34
N ILE A 100 19.65 -13.45 13.23
CA ILE A 100 19.76 -14.91 13.05
C ILE A 100 21.22 -15.35 13.11
N ALA A 101 22.12 -14.62 12.44
CA ALA A 101 23.54 -14.94 12.45
C ALA A 101 24.17 -14.80 13.85
N ASP A 102 23.90 -13.71 14.56
CA ASP A 102 24.45 -13.47 15.90
C ASP A 102 23.96 -14.52 16.90
N GLU A 103 22.68 -14.90 16.85
CA GLU A 103 22.11 -15.95 17.69
C GLU A 103 22.64 -17.34 17.33
N ALA A 104 22.83 -17.66 16.05
CA ALA A 104 23.43 -18.92 15.62
C ALA A 104 24.88 -19.07 16.12
N VAL A 105 25.66 -17.99 16.12
CA VAL A 105 27.01 -17.96 16.72
C VAL A 105 26.94 -18.22 18.22
N ALA A 106 26.05 -17.51 18.94
CA ALA A 106 25.91 -17.65 20.38
C ALA A 106 25.51 -19.08 20.79
N TRP A 107 24.53 -19.66 20.11
CA TRP A 107 24.08 -21.02 20.36
C TRP A 107 25.18 -22.04 20.07
N LYS A 108 25.86 -21.91 18.92
CA LYS A 108 26.99 -22.79 18.57
C LYS A 108 28.09 -22.75 19.63
N ASN A 109 28.40 -21.57 20.18
CA ASN A 109 29.37 -21.44 21.27
C ASN A 109 28.89 -22.15 22.55
N SER A 110 27.61 -22.02 22.92
CA SER A 110 27.04 -22.73 24.07
C SER A 110 27.04 -24.27 23.90
N GLN A 111 26.88 -24.77 22.66
CA GLN A 111 27.00 -26.20 22.38
C GLN A 111 28.45 -26.66 22.47
N ALA A 112 29.41 -25.85 21.99
CA ALA A 112 30.83 -26.15 22.07
C ALA A 112 31.32 -26.23 23.53
N GLU A 113 30.84 -25.35 24.42
CA GLU A 113 31.11 -25.42 25.87
C GLU A 113 30.61 -26.73 26.51
N LYS A 114 29.53 -27.30 25.97
CA LYS A 114 28.99 -28.61 26.37
C LYS A 114 29.71 -29.78 25.71
N GLY A 115 30.83 -29.53 25.02
CA GLY A 115 31.62 -30.53 24.30
C GLY A 115 30.99 -31.00 22.98
N ARG A 116 29.96 -30.31 22.48
CA ARG A 116 29.25 -30.67 21.25
C ARG A 116 29.63 -29.72 20.12
N HIS A 117 30.31 -30.24 19.09
CA HIS A 117 30.55 -29.50 17.87
C HIS A 117 29.30 -29.47 17.00
N VAL A 118 28.79 -28.28 16.71
CA VAL A 118 27.65 -28.08 15.80
C VAL A 118 28.05 -27.22 14.61
N SER A 119 27.55 -27.57 13.43
CA SER A 119 27.79 -26.80 12.22
C SER A 119 27.02 -25.47 12.25
N PHE A 120 27.47 -24.49 11.48
CA PHE A 120 26.76 -23.23 11.39
C PHE A 120 25.37 -23.40 10.75
N THR A 121 25.24 -24.32 9.78
CA THR A 121 23.96 -24.67 9.15
C THR A 121 22.94 -25.20 10.15
N ASP A 122 23.37 -26.13 11.03
CA ASP A 122 22.48 -26.69 12.07
C ASP A 122 22.07 -25.61 13.08
N ALA A 123 22.98 -24.71 13.42
CA ALA A 123 22.69 -23.58 14.30
C ALA A 123 21.63 -22.64 13.69
N VAL A 124 21.76 -22.30 12.40
CA VAL A 124 20.77 -21.46 11.70
C VAL A 124 19.41 -22.18 11.59
N ASN A 125 19.41 -23.48 11.30
CA ASN A 125 18.19 -24.28 11.24
C ASN A 125 17.49 -24.35 12.61
N HIS A 126 18.25 -24.45 13.70
CA HIS A 126 17.70 -24.45 15.06
C HIS A 126 17.03 -23.12 15.40
N ILE A 127 17.71 -21.99 15.17
CA ILE A 127 17.16 -20.65 15.45
C ILE A 127 15.91 -20.35 14.61
N THR A 128 15.90 -20.76 13.33
CA THR A 128 14.75 -20.55 12.45
C THR A 128 13.57 -21.48 12.78
N ALA A 129 13.83 -22.70 13.25
CA ALA A 129 12.79 -23.61 13.75
C ALA A 129 12.17 -23.13 15.08
N GLU A 130 12.98 -22.58 15.99
CA GLU A 130 12.49 -21.97 17.24
C GLU A 130 11.62 -20.73 16.98
N ALA A 131 12.02 -19.89 16.02
CA ALA A 131 11.23 -18.74 15.60
C ALA A 131 9.86 -19.16 15.03
N THR A 132 9.81 -20.27 14.28
CA THR A 132 8.55 -20.81 13.72
C THR A 132 7.65 -21.41 14.81
N THR A 133 8.23 -22.05 15.83
CA THR A 133 7.49 -22.66 16.95
C THR A 133 6.89 -21.60 17.88
N SER A 134 7.63 -20.51 18.13
CA SER A 134 7.18 -19.39 18.98
C SER A 134 5.98 -18.64 18.40
N VAL A 135 5.84 -18.60 17.07
CA VAL A 135 4.69 -18.01 16.38
C VAL A 135 3.40 -18.84 16.58
N SER A 136 3.52 -20.16 16.78
CA SER A 136 2.35 -21.02 16.99
C SER A 136 1.81 -20.93 18.43
N GLN A 137 2.65 -20.66 19.43
CA GLN A 137 2.24 -20.55 20.84
C GLN A 137 1.62 -19.19 21.21
N ALA A 138 1.72 -18.18 20.35
CA ALA A 138 1.11 -16.86 20.58
C ALA A 138 -0.36 -16.78 20.12
N LYS A 139 -0.96 -17.89 19.65
CA LYS A 139 -2.31 -17.95 19.09
C LYS A 139 -3.30 -18.81 19.90
N GLU A 140 -2.91 -19.28 21.09
CA GLU A 140 -3.79 -20.02 22.02
C GLU A 140 -4.15 -19.20 23.26
#